data_AF-D7L869-F1
#
_entry.id   AF-D7L869-F1
#
_cell.length_a   1.000
_cell.length_b   1.000
_cell.length_c   1.000
_cell.angle_alpha   90.00
_cell.angle_beta   90.00
_cell.angle_gamma   90.00
#
_symmetry.space_group_name_H-M   'P 1'
#
loop_
_entity.id
_entity.type
_entity.pdbx_description
1 polymer ?
#
loop_
_entity_poly.entity_id
_entity_poly.type
_entity_poly.pdbx_seq_one_letter_code
_entity_poly.pdbx_strand_id
1 'polypeptide(L)'
;MDAEDRISRLPDELIGCILSFISTKQAASTSVLSKRWRNVLAFVYNLDLDDHEAKRNRHGGETSKRFTAFVSNLLNLQGGSCLKKVTLKSHVGVRGFLDRAHVQNWICNILDRGVVDLDLVITFLGKIPPVFTLNLMSKTLVKLRLGSRFIIKLCDQDVSLPMLRKLCLYSVDFDGDNNFVGTLLSRCPLLEEYWAYLGFVYIDKYKSALGRRI
;
A
#
# COMPACT_ATOMS: atom_id res chain seq x y z
N MET A 1 -3.51 44.23 -17.87
CA MET A 1 -2.73 43.07 -18.33
C MET A 1 -2.61 42.15 -17.13
N ASP A 2 -3.38 41.07 -17.14
CA ASP A 2 -3.28 40.04 -16.10
C ASP A 2 -1.84 39.51 -16.12
N ALA A 3 -1.18 39.53 -14.95
CA ALA A 3 0.12 38.93 -14.80
C ALA A 3 -0.04 37.42 -15.09
N GLU A 4 0.39 37.01 -16.28
CA GLU A 4 0.27 35.64 -16.74
C GLU A 4 0.89 34.70 -15.71
N ASP A 5 0.07 33.78 -15.18
CA ASP A 5 0.46 32.88 -14.10
C ASP A 5 1.69 32.05 -14.50
N ARG A 6 2.79 32.22 -13.76
CA ARG A 6 4.07 31.57 -14.02
C ARG A 6 3.96 30.04 -13.93
N ILE A 7 3.06 29.52 -13.09
CA ILE A 7 2.85 28.08 -12.94
C ILE A 7 2.20 27.51 -14.21
N SER A 8 1.26 28.25 -14.80
CA SER A 8 0.63 27.89 -16.06
C SER A 8 1.60 27.82 -17.25
N ARG A 9 2.83 28.34 -17.13
CA ARG A 9 3.88 28.23 -18.19
C ARG A 9 4.79 27.01 -18.04
N LEU A 10 4.76 26.29 -16.93
CA LEU A 10 5.59 25.10 -16.71
C LEU A 10 5.04 23.91 -17.51
N PRO A 11 5.86 22.99 -18.04
CA PRO A 11 5.40 21.69 -18.57
C PRO A 11 4.68 20.85 -17.51
N ASP A 12 3.77 19.97 -17.95
CA ASP A 12 2.93 19.16 -17.05
C ASP A 12 3.75 18.26 -16.14
N GLU A 13 4.88 17.74 -16.63
CA GLU A 13 5.82 16.92 -15.86
C GLU A 13 6.45 17.70 -14.71
N LEU A 14 6.78 18.99 -14.94
CA LEU A 14 7.33 19.84 -13.88
C LEU A 14 6.27 20.20 -12.84
N ILE A 15 5.03 20.46 -13.28
CA ILE A 15 3.92 20.67 -12.34
C ILE A 15 3.69 19.39 -11.53
N GLY A 16 3.71 18.21 -12.16
CA GLY A 16 3.63 16.91 -11.47
C GLY A 16 4.76 16.67 -10.48
N CYS A 17 5.98 17.08 -10.82
CA CYS A 17 7.11 17.08 -9.89
C CYS A 17 6.85 17.98 -8.68
N ILE A 18 6.33 19.19 -8.88
CA ILE A 18 5.97 20.10 -7.79
C ILE A 18 4.88 19.46 -6.91
N LEU A 19 3.84 18.89 -7.52
CA LEU A 19 2.76 18.21 -6.81
C LEU A 19 3.22 16.97 -6.05
N SER A 20 4.36 16.37 -6.40
CA SER A 20 4.96 15.24 -5.67
C SER A 20 5.58 15.63 -4.32
N PHE A 21 5.64 16.93 -3.99
CA PHE A 21 6.08 17.44 -2.69
C PHE A 21 4.93 17.74 -1.73
N ILE A 22 3.67 17.64 -2.18
CA ILE A 22 2.48 17.80 -1.33
C ILE A 22 1.72 16.47 -1.23
N SER A 23 0.68 16.40 -0.40
CA SER A 23 -0.11 15.16 -0.28
C SER A 23 -0.85 14.85 -1.59
N THR A 24 -1.06 13.57 -1.90
CA THR A 24 -1.81 13.16 -3.10
C THR A 24 -3.23 13.72 -3.11
N LYS A 25 -3.83 13.91 -1.94
CA LYS A 25 -5.13 14.57 -1.81
C LYS A 25 -5.07 16.04 -2.25
N GLN A 26 -4.07 16.80 -1.80
CA GLN A 26 -3.89 18.18 -2.22
C GLN A 26 -3.60 18.26 -3.71
N ALA A 27 -2.69 17.41 -4.22
CA ALA A 27 -2.43 17.29 -5.65
C ALA A 27 -3.73 17.01 -6.43
N ALA A 28 -4.55 16.06 -5.96
CA ALA A 28 -5.80 15.70 -6.62
C ALA A 28 -6.83 16.82 -6.59
N SER A 29 -6.84 17.64 -5.53
CA SER A 29 -7.73 18.80 -5.44
C SER A 29 -7.44 19.89 -6.48
N THR A 30 -6.20 19.96 -7.00
CA THR A 30 -5.85 20.90 -8.08
C THR A 30 -6.54 20.58 -9.41
N SER A 31 -7.07 19.36 -9.56
CA SER A 31 -7.78 18.93 -10.79
C SER A 31 -9.02 19.77 -11.12
N VAL A 32 -9.54 20.54 -10.15
CA VAL A 32 -10.66 21.47 -10.36
C VAL A 32 -10.25 22.79 -11.01
N LEU A 33 -8.94 23.11 -11.05
CA LEU A 33 -8.44 24.38 -11.58
C LEU A 33 -8.61 24.48 -13.10
N SER A 34 -8.32 23.39 -13.84
CA SER A 34 -8.61 23.30 -15.27
C SER A 34 -8.53 21.86 -15.76
N LYS A 35 -8.94 21.62 -17.02
CA LYS A 35 -8.79 20.32 -17.69
C LYS A 35 -7.34 19.83 -17.71
N ARG A 36 -6.38 20.76 -17.79
CA ARG A 36 -4.94 20.46 -17.79
C ARG A 36 -4.50 19.88 -16.44
N TRP A 37 -4.86 20.53 -15.34
CA TRP A 37 -4.51 20.10 -13.99
C TRP A 37 -5.07 18.72 -13.62
N ARG A 38 -6.16 18.29 -14.26
CA ARG A 38 -6.68 16.92 -14.13
C ARG A 38 -5.68 15.87 -14.60
N ASN A 39 -4.92 16.17 -15.66
CA ASN A 39 -3.97 15.22 -16.25
C ASN A 39 -2.60 15.27 -15.57
N VAL A 40 -2.26 16.38 -14.89
CA VAL A 40 -0.97 16.54 -14.21
C VAL A 40 -0.74 15.47 -13.13
N LEU A 41 -1.80 14.94 -12.52
CA LEU A 41 -1.72 13.82 -11.58
C LEU A 41 -1.02 12.57 -12.15
N ALA A 42 -1.03 12.41 -13.48
CA ALA A 42 -0.34 11.31 -14.16
C ALA A 42 1.19 11.35 -13.98
N PHE A 43 1.75 12.51 -13.63
CA PHE A 43 3.19 12.74 -13.47
C PHE A 43 3.64 12.81 -12.01
N VAL A 44 2.75 12.56 -11.05
CA VAL A 44 3.08 12.55 -9.63
C VAL A 44 3.76 11.23 -9.26
N TYR A 45 5.01 11.28 -8.78
CA TYR A 45 5.81 10.09 -8.49
C TYR A 45 5.82 9.70 -7.00
N ASN A 46 5.31 10.56 -6.11
CA ASN A 46 5.12 10.26 -4.70
C ASN A 46 3.62 10.20 -4.38
N LEU A 47 3.16 9.04 -3.88
CA LEU A 47 1.77 8.84 -3.51
C LEU A 47 1.62 8.68 -2.01
N ASP A 48 0.66 9.40 -1.43
CA ASP A 48 0.22 9.29 -0.04
C ASP A 48 -1.30 9.13 -0.02
N LEU A 49 -1.72 7.87 0.10
CA LEU A 49 -3.09 7.41 -0.05
C LEU A 49 -3.58 6.88 1.29
N ASP A 50 -4.34 7.68 2.04
CA ASP A 50 -4.84 7.32 3.36
C ASP A 50 -6.37 7.52 3.46
N ASP A 51 -7.10 6.43 3.74
CA ASP A 51 -8.56 6.47 3.83
C ASP A 51 -9.12 6.93 5.20
N HIS A 52 -8.26 7.15 6.20
CA HIS A 52 -8.65 7.59 7.55
C HIS A 52 -9.30 8.98 7.50
N GLU A 53 -8.76 9.88 6.69
CA GLU A 53 -9.31 11.23 6.53
C GLU A 53 -10.73 11.24 5.95
N ALA A 54 -11.02 10.28 5.05
CA ALA A 54 -12.33 10.17 4.42
C ALA A 54 -13.39 9.60 5.39
N LYS A 55 -12.97 8.85 6.41
CA LYS A 55 -13.85 8.14 7.37
C LYS A 55 -14.26 8.97 8.58
N ARG A 56 -13.60 10.09 8.86
CA ARG A 56 -13.99 11.00 9.97
C ARG A 56 -15.44 11.52 9.87
N ASN A 57 -16.07 11.45 8.69
CA ASN A 57 -17.36 12.10 8.43
C ASN A 57 -18.49 11.17 7.94
N ARG A 58 -18.30 9.84 7.79
CA ARG A 58 -19.29 8.96 7.11
C ARG A 58 -19.33 7.49 7.58
N HIS A 59 -20.48 6.86 7.39
CA HIS A 59 -20.73 5.42 7.57
C HIS A 59 -19.72 4.57 6.77
N GLY A 60 -18.97 3.69 7.44
CA GLY A 60 -17.71 3.12 6.97
C GLY A 60 -17.72 2.25 5.69
N GLY A 61 -18.89 1.82 5.19
CA GLY A 61 -18.99 0.98 4.00
C GLY A 61 -18.80 1.75 2.68
N GLU A 62 -19.47 2.89 2.53
CA GLU A 62 -19.42 3.70 1.29
C GLU A 62 -18.06 4.37 1.09
N THR A 63 -17.40 4.74 2.18
CA THR A 63 -16.07 5.35 2.15
C THR A 63 -15.01 4.38 1.62
N SER A 64 -15.14 3.07 1.91
CA SER A 64 -14.22 2.04 1.38
C SER A 64 -14.29 1.98 -0.16
N LYS A 65 -15.52 1.91 -0.72
CA LYS A 65 -15.71 1.86 -2.18
C LYS A 65 -15.16 3.09 -2.89
N ARG A 66 -15.39 4.28 -2.33
CA ARG A 66 -14.88 5.54 -2.90
C ARG A 66 -13.35 5.61 -2.88
N PHE A 67 -12.73 5.14 -1.81
CA PHE A 67 -11.27 5.06 -1.72
C PHE A 67 -10.73 4.06 -2.74
N THR A 68 -11.29 2.85 -2.83
CA THR A 68 -10.90 1.86 -3.83
C THR A 68 -11.01 2.40 -5.25
N ALA A 69 -12.12 3.05 -5.59
CA ALA A 69 -12.31 3.67 -6.90
C ALA A 69 -11.27 4.79 -7.16
N PHE A 70 -10.97 5.61 -6.15
CA PHE A 70 -9.97 6.66 -6.26
C PHE A 70 -8.57 6.09 -6.53
N VAL A 71 -8.13 5.10 -5.75
CA VAL A 71 -6.80 4.48 -5.93
C VAL A 71 -6.70 3.81 -7.30
N SER A 72 -7.69 3.02 -7.70
CA SER A 72 -7.71 2.37 -9.02
C SER A 72 -7.69 3.39 -10.16
N ASN A 73 -8.52 4.44 -10.09
CA ASN A 73 -8.56 5.47 -11.13
C ASN A 73 -7.25 6.27 -11.20
N LEU A 74 -6.64 6.58 -10.06
CA LEU A 74 -5.36 7.29 -10.02
C LEU A 74 -4.23 6.44 -10.62
N LEU A 75 -4.13 5.17 -10.23
CA LEU A 75 -3.14 4.26 -10.81
C LEU A 75 -3.36 4.10 -12.32
N ASN A 76 -4.61 3.96 -12.78
CA ASN A 76 -4.93 3.91 -14.21
C ASN A 76 -4.56 5.19 -14.94
N LEU A 77 -4.85 6.37 -14.36
CA LEU A 77 -4.50 7.68 -14.93
C LEU A 77 -2.99 7.83 -15.11
N GLN A 78 -2.19 7.32 -14.17
CA GLN A 78 -0.72 7.35 -14.23
C GLN A 78 -0.13 6.37 -15.24
N GLY A 79 -0.89 5.38 -15.72
CA GLY A 79 -0.43 4.47 -16.78
C GLY A 79 0.85 3.70 -16.43
N GLY A 80 1.96 4.00 -17.10
CA GLY A 80 3.27 3.37 -16.86
C GLY A 80 4.26 4.26 -16.10
N SER A 81 3.84 5.42 -15.60
CA SER A 81 4.73 6.38 -14.93
C SER A 81 5.44 5.75 -13.74
N CYS A 82 6.74 6.05 -13.61
CA CYS A 82 7.56 5.56 -12.51
C CYS A 82 7.06 6.11 -11.17
N LEU A 83 7.01 5.24 -10.17
CA LEU A 83 6.71 5.62 -8.78
C LEU A 83 7.99 5.57 -7.97
N LYS A 84 8.17 6.52 -7.05
CA LYS A 84 9.35 6.56 -6.16
C LYS A 84 8.99 6.13 -4.76
N LYS A 85 7.96 6.77 -4.19
CA LYS A 85 7.46 6.48 -2.86
C LYS A 85 5.94 6.31 -2.90
N VAL A 86 5.44 5.24 -2.31
CA VAL A 86 4.01 5.02 -2.16
C VAL A 86 3.70 4.64 -0.73
N THR A 87 2.82 5.40 -0.12
CA THR A 87 2.14 5.06 1.12
C THR A 87 0.69 4.74 0.79
N LEU A 88 0.22 3.53 1.12
CA LEU A 88 -1.16 3.10 0.94
C LEU A 88 -1.72 2.65 2.30
N LYS A 89 -2.62 3.44 2.89
CA LYS A 89 -3.30 3.14 4.15
C LYS A 89 -4.79 2.95 3.95
N SER A 90 -5.28 1.76 4.25
CA SER A 90 -6.70 1.43 4.28
C SER A 90 -7.14 0.95 5.66
N HIS A 91 -8.23 1.53 6.18
CA HIS A 91 -8.72 1.29 7.53
C HIS A 91 -10.12 0.65 7.54
N VAL A 92 -10.17 -0.65 7.35
CA VAL A 92 -11.42 -1.42 7.25
C VAL A 92 -12.05 -1.59 8.64
N GLY A 93 -13.22 -0.97 8.83
CA GLY A 93 -14.02 -1.12 10.05
C GLY A 93 -14.61 -2.53 10.20
N VAL A 94 -15.26 -2.81 11.34
CA VAL A 94 -15.78 -4.14 11.70
C VAL A 94 -16.73 -4.74 10.64
N ARG A 95 -17.54 -3.90 9.99
CA ARG A 95 -18.47 -4.30 8.92
C ARG A 95 -17.95 -3.93 7.51
N GLY A 96 -16.73 -3.42 7.45
CA GLY A 96 -16.10 -3.01 6.20
C GLY A 96 -15.63 -4.22 5.41
N PHE A 97 -15.61 -4.07 4.09
CA PHE A 97 -14.99 -5.02 3.18
C PHE A 97 -13.93 -4.29 2.38
N LEU A 98 -12.79 -4.95 2.19
CA LEU A 98 -11.75 -4.55 1.26
C LEU A 98 -11.54 -5.71 0.31
N ASP A 99 -11.70 -5.43 -0.98
CA ASP A 99 -11.55 -6.44 -2.00
C ASP A 99 -10.07 -6.79 -2.16
N ARG A 100 -9.76 -8.06 -1.89
CA ARG A 100 -8.40 -8.61 -1.96
C ARG A 100 -7.82 -8.53 -3.36
N ALA A 101 -8.64 -8.69 -4.39
CA ALA A 101 -8.17 -8.62 -5.77
C ALA A 101 -7.70 -7.20 -6.13
N HIS A 102 -8.42 -6.18 -5.67
CA HIS A 102 -8.03 -4.79 -5.86
C HIS A 102 -6.71 -4.46 -5.17
N VAL A 103 -6.57 -4.84 -3.89
CA VAL A 103 -5.33 -4.63 -3.13
C VAL A 103 -4.15 -5.30 -3.81
N GLN A 104 -4.32 -6.55 -4.24
CA GLN A 104 -3.27 -7.28 -4.92
C GLN A 104 -2.88 -6.61 -6.24
N ASN A 105 -3.86 -6.18 -7.02
CA ASN A 105 -3.60 -5.47 -8.28
C ASN A 105 -2.86 -4.15 -8.05
N TRP A 106 -3.20 -3.41 -6.99
CA TRP A 106 -2.47 -2.19 -6.65
C TRP A 106 -1.02 -2.48 -6.30
N ILE A 107 -0.76 -3.50 -5.49
CA ILE A 107 0.60 -3.86 -5.07
C ILE A 107 1.45 -4.27 -6.28
N CYS A 108 0.95 -5.18 -7.12
CA CYS A 108 1.66 -5.57 -8.35
C CYS A 108 1.94 -4.35 -9.23
N ASN A 109 0.92 -3.53 -9.50
CA ASN A 109 1.05 -2.33 -10.32
C ASN A 109 2.10 -1.34 -9.77
N ILE A 110 2.15 -1.15 -8.46
CA ILE A 110 3.11 -0.27 -7.80
C ILE A 110 4.53 -0.83 -7.89
N LEU A 111 4.71 -2.14 -7.69
CA LEU A 111 6.01 -2.81 -7.78
C LEU A 111 6.55 -2.81 -9.23
N ASP A 112 5.70 -3.09 -10.21
CA ASP A 112 6.03 -3.10 -11.64
C ASP A 112 6.51 -1.73 -12.14
N ARG A 113 6.08 -0.65 -11.48
CA ARG A 113 6.48 0.74 -11.77
C ARG A 113 7.80 1.16 -11.12
N GLY A 114 8.54 0.22 -10.53
CA GLY A 114 9.88 0.47 -10.03
C GLY A 114 9.93 1.28 -8.73
N VAL A 115 8.91 1.14 -7.87
CA VAL A 115 8.87 1.83 -6.57
C VAL A 115 10.12 1.53 -5.72
N VAL A 116 10.58 2.54 -4.99
CA VAL A 116 11.79 2.46 -4.14
C VAL A 116 11.42 2.36 -2.66
N ASP A 117 10.34 3.01 -2.25
CA ASP A 117 9.86 3.06 -0.86
C ASP A 117 8.35 2.77 -0.82
N LEU A 118 7.98 1.61 -0.28
CA LEU A 118 6.58 1.17 -0.17
C LEU A 118 6.18 1.00 1.30
N ASP A 119 5.16 1.73 1.72
CA ASP A 119 4.49 1.59 3.02
C ASP A 119 3.03 1.18 2.82
N LEU A 120 2.75 -0.10 3.06
CA LEU A 120 1.43 -0.67 2.93
C LEU A 120 0.83 -0.91 4.32
N VAL A 121 -0.23 -0.17 4.61
CA VAL A 121 -0.97 -0.18 5.87
C VAL A 121 -2.42 -0.66 5.66
N ILE A 122 -2.79 -1.88 6.02
CA ILE A 122 -4.19 -2.36 5.91
C ILE A 122 -4.73 -2.68 7.29
N THR A 123 -5.30 -1.71 8.00
CA THR A 123 -5.94 -1.94 9.30
C THR A 123 -7.28 -2.64 9.13
N PHE A 124 -7.47 -3.79 9.77
CA PHE A 124 -8.74 -4.50 9.78
C PHE A 124 -9.25 -4.69 11.21
N LEU A 125 -10.47 -4.22 11.51
CA LEU A 125 -11.08 -4.30 12.85
C LEU A 125 -12.07 -5.47 13.01
N GLY A 126 -12.24 -6.32 12.00
CA GLY A 126 -13.09 -7.52 12.12
C GLY A 126 -12.40 -8.67 12.86
N LYS A 127 -13.17 -9.73 13.15
CA LYS A 127 -12.70 -10.88 13.95
C LYS A 127 -11.63 -11.74 13.26
N ILE A 128 -11.76 -11.91 11.94
CA ILE A 128 -10.88 -12.77 11.15
C ILE A 128 -10.01 -11.88 10.27
N PRO A 129 -8.67 -11.86 10.49
CA PRO A 129 -7.75 -11.12 9.64
C PRO A 129 -7.89 -11.52 8.17
N PRO A 130 -7.91 -10.57 7.22
CA PRO A 130 -7.88 -10.90 5.80
C PRO A 130 -6.54 -11.56 5.45
N VAL A 131 -6.60 -12.55 4.56
CA VAL A 131 -5.43 -13.18 3.96
C VAL A 131 -5.21 -12.55 2.59
N PHE A 132 -3.99 -12.07 2.33
CA PHE A 132 -3.56 -11.55 1.03
C PHE A 132 -2.44 -12.42 0.47
N THR A 133 -2.61 -12.89 -0.77
CA THR A 133 -1.52 -13.52 -1.51
C THR A 133 -0.71 -12.40 -2.16
N LEU A 134 0.50 -12.12 -1.67
CA LEU A 134 1.34 -11.04 -2.21
C LEU A 134 2.41 -11.58 -3.15
N ASN A 135 2.66 -10.83 -4.23
CA ASN A 135 3.77 -11.06 -5.14
C ASN A 135 4.77 -9.91 -4.96
N LEU A 136 5.88 -10.19 -4.27
CA LEU A 136 6.90 -9.23 -3.89
C LEU A 136 8.13 -9.38 -4.79
N MET A 137 7.94 -9.15 -6.08
CA MET A 137 9.00 -9.15 -7.08
C MET A 137 9.36 -7.71 -7.46
N SER A 138 10.52 -7.24 -7.02
CA SER A 138 10.99 -5.89 -7.37
C SER A 138 12.50 -5.78 -7.34
N LYS A 139 13.06 -5.19 -8.41
CA LYS A 139 14.49 -4.90 -8.53
C LYS A 139 14.88 -3.52 -8.03
N THR A 140 13.92 -2.73 -7.57
CA THR A 140 14.10 -1.31 -7.21
C THR A 140 13.75 -1.02 -5.76
N LEU A 141 12.95 -1.88 -5.12
CA LEU A 141 12.45 -1.66 -3.78
C LEU A 141 13.59 -1.69 -2.75
N VAL A 142 13.79 -0.57 -2.06
CA VAL A 142 14.82 -0.40 -1.03
C VAL A 142 14.22 -0.42 0.37
N LYS A 143 12.99 0.07 0.53
CA LYS A 143 12.28 0.10 1.81
C LYS A 143 10.90 -0.50 1.66
N LEU A 144 10.58 -1.45 2.52
CA LEU A 144 9.28 -2.10 2.59
C LEU A 144 8.75 -2.04 4.02
N ARG A 145 7.55 -1.49 4.19
CA ARG A 145 6.80 -1.51 5.44
C ARG A 145 5.45 -2.18 5.19
N LEU A 146 5.13 -3.20 5.98
CA LEU A 146 3.90 -3.98 5.90
C LEU A 146 3.24 -4.04 7.28
N GLY A 147 1.94 -3.70 7.35
CA GLY A 147 1.13 -3.85 8.56
C GLY A 147 -0.25 -3.23 8.37
N SER A 148 -1.21 -3.26 9.28
CA SER A 148 -1.33 -4.08 10.48
C SER A 148 -2.62 -4.90 10.39
N ARG A 149 -2.67 -6.10 10.97
CA ARG A 149 -3.85 -6.98 11.11
C ARG A 149 -4.26 -7.76 9.88
N PHE A 150 -3.32 -8.17 9.04
CA PHE A 150 -3.59 -9.11 7.95
C PHE A 150 -2.56 -10.25 7.92
N ILE A 151 -2.95 -11.33 7.26
CA ILE A 151 -2.13 -12.49 7.03
C ILE A 151 -1.59 -12.40 5.60
N ILE A 152 -0.30 -12.66 5.42
CA ILE A 152 0.34 -12.74 4.11
C ILE A 152 0.54 -14.20 3.75
N LYS A 153 0.04 -14.57 2.58
CA LYS A 153 0.42 -15.79 1.88
C LYS A 153 1.48 -15.44 0.84
N LEU A 154 2.66 -16.05 0.95
CA LEU A 154 3.74 -15.96 -0.04
C LEU A 154 4.03 -17.36 -0.56
N CYS A 155 4.31 -17.49 -1.85
CA CYS A 155 4.98 -18.68 -2.37
C CYS A 155 6.48 -18.36 -2.56
N ASP A 156 7.35 -19.36 -2.45
CA ASP A 156 8.80 -19.16 -2.60
C ASP A 156 9.21 -18.50 -3.92
N GLN A 157 8.43 -18.72 -4.97
CA GLN A 157 8.62 -18.15 -6.32
C GLN A 157 8.11 -16.71 -6.46
N ASP A 158 7.32 -16.22 -5.50
CA ASP A 158 6.64 -14.92 -5.54
C ASP A 158 7.43 -13.83 -4.78
N VAL A 159 8.68 -14.10 -4.40
CA VAL A 159 9.49 -13.19 -3.58
C VAL A 159 10.91 -13.07 -4.11
N SER A 160 11.26 -11.85 -4.55
CA SER A 160 12.62 -11.48 -4.91
C SER A 160 12.78 -9.97 -4.74
N LEU A 161 13.55 -9.59 -3.72
CA LEU A 161 13.76 -8.20 -3.33
C LEU A 161 15.27 -7.90 -3.20
N PRO A 162 16.05 -8.04 -4.28
CA PRO A 162 17.51 -7.96 -4.25
C PRO A 162 18.07 -6.63 -3.72
N MET A 163 17.32 -5.53 -3.84
CA MET A 163 17.76 -4.19 -3.43
C MET A 163 17.22 -3.76 -2.06
N LEU A 164 16.48 -4.63 -1.36
CA LEU A 164 15.83 -4.26 -0.11
C LEU A 164 16.85 -4.10 1.02
N ARG A 165 16.90 -2.90 1.59
CA ARG A 165 17.79 -2.54 2.70
C ARG A 165 17.03 -2.40 4.02
N LYS A 166 15.76 -2.03 3.98
CA LYS A 166 14.93 -1.82 5.18
C LYS A 166 13.61 -2.58 5.08
N LEU A 167 13.37 -3.48 6.03
CA LEU A 167 12.13 -4.23 6.16
C LEU A 167 11.48 -3.97 7.52
N CYS A 168 10.24 -3.48 7.51
CA CYS A 168 9.44 -3.29 8.71
C CYS A 168 8.15 -4.09 8.61
N LEU A 169 7.94 -5.00 9.55
CA LEU A 169 6.71 -5.77 9.71
C LEU A 169 6.06 -5.37 11.03
N TYR A 170 4.82 -4.93 11.01
CA TYR A 170 4.11 -4.58 12.25
C TYR A 170 2.71 -5.18 12.26
N SER A 171 2.45 -6.08 13.21
CA SER A 171 1.17 -6.79 13.31
C SER A 171 0.78 -7.53 12.03
N VAL A 172 1.74 -8.18 11.37
CA VAL A 172 1.52 -9.02 10.18
C VAL A 172 1.82 -10.46 10.54
N ASP A 173 0.93 -11.37 10.17
CA ASP A 173 1.14 -12.81 10.28
C ASP A 173 1.40 -13.41 8.89
N PHE A 174 1.99 -14.61 8.83
CA PHE A 174 2.22 -15.33 7.58
C PHE A 174 1.43 -16.64 7.55
N ASP A 175 0.86 -16.98 6.40
CA ASP A 175 0.06 -18.19 6.20
C ASP A 175 0.97 -19.43 6.01
N GLY A 176 1.13 -20.23 7.07
CA GLY A 176 1.76 -21.57 7.04
C GLY A 176 2.86 -21.77 8.09
N ASP A 177 3.82 -22.68 7.84
CA ASP A 177 4.85 -23.11 8.80
C ASP A 177 5.79 -21.97 9.27
N ASN A 178 6.31 -22.12 10.48
CA ASN A 178 6.98 -21.08 11.28
C ASN A 178 8.23 -20.41 10.66
N ASN A 179 8.65 -20.75 9.43
CA ASN A 179 9.87 -20.25 8.79
C ASN A 179 9.65 -19.29 7.59
N PHE A 180 8.43 -18.83 7.32
CA PHE A 180 8.17 -17.89 6.20
C PHE A 180 9.01 -16.62 6.24
N VAL A 181 9.25 -16.08 7.44
CA VAL A 181 10.12 -14.92 7.63
C VAL A 181 11.55 -15.27 7.16
N GLY A 182 12.04 -16.46 7.48
CA GLY A 182 13.35 -16.93 7.00
C GLY A 182 13.41 -17.00 5.47
N THR A 183 12.37 -17.52 4.82
CA THR A 183 12.26 -17.51 3.35
C THR A 183 12.33 -16.08 2.80
N LEU A 184 11.55 -15.14 3.34
CA LEU A 184 11.55 -13.74 2.90
C LEU A 184 12.94 -13.10 3.06
N LEU A 185 13.58 -13.29 4.22
CA LEU A 185 14.91 -12.74 4.51
C LEU A 185 15.98 -13.32 3.58
N SER A 186 15.90 -14.61 3.22
CA SER A 186 16.84 -15.23 2.26
C SER A 186 16.79 -14.61 0.86
N ARG A 187 15.70 -13.90 0.52
CA ARG A 187 15.50 -13.21 -0.77
C ARG A 187 15.84 -11.72 -0.73
N CYS A 188 16.41 -11.25 0.38
CA CYS A 188 16.79 -9.85 0.62
C CYS A 188 18.30 -9.75 0.96
N PRO A 189 19.22 -10.02 0.00
CA PRO A 189 20.65 -10.14 0.26
C PRO A 189 21.32 -8.85 0.75
N LEU A 190 20.71 -7.68 0.53
CA LEU A 190 21.24 -6.37 0.93
C LEU A 190 20.54 -5.79 2.17
N LEU A 191 19.83 -6.62 2.94
CA LEU A 191 19.06 -6.14 4.09
C LEU A 191 19.98 -5.66 5.22
N GLU A 192 19.79 -4.40 5.64
CA GLU A 192 20.56 -3.74 6.70
C GLU A 192 19.74 -3.57 7.99
N GLU A 193 18.44 -3.28 7.84
CA GLU A 193 17.55 -2.99 8.96
C GLU A 193 16.29 -3.85 8.87
N TYR A 194 16.01 -4.59 9.94
CA TYR A 194 14.81 -5.41 10.10
C TYR A 194 14.10 -5.07 11.41
N TRP A 195 12.81 -4.74 11.34
CA TRP A 195 11.96 -4.59 12.52
C TRP A 195 10.73 -5.47 12.40
N ALA A 196 10.43 -6.21 13.46
CA ALA A 196 9.20 -6.97 13.59
C ALA A 196 8.52 -6.63 14.92
N TYR A 197 7.32 -6.06 14.83
CA TYR A 197 6.45 -5.82 15.99
C TYR A 197 5.35 -6.88 15.96
N LEU A 198 5.57 -7.97 16.69
CA LEU A 198 4.59 -9.04 16.86
C LEU A 198 3.52 -8.57 17.85
N GLY A 199 2.35 -8.22 17.32
CA GLY A 199 1.09 -8.19 18.08
C GLY A 199 0.02 -8.70 17.13
N PHE A 200 -0.44 -9.94 17.28
CA PHE A 200 -1.54 -10.35 18.16
C PHE A 200 -1.28 -11.64 18.95
N VAL A 201 -1.72 -11.66 20.22
CA VAL A 201 -1.99 -12.91 20.93
C VAL A 201 -3.32 -13.47 20.42
N TYR A 202 -3.27 -14.45 19.51
CA TYR A 202 -4.44 -15.21 19.07
C TYR A 202 -4.61 -16.44 19.98
N ILE A 203 -5.26 -16.27 21.14
CA ILE A 203 -5.74 -17.40 21.95
C ILE A 203 -6.95 -17.98 21.21
N ASP A 204 -6.71 -18.86 20.24
CA ASP A 204 -7.65 -19.96 19.93
C ASP A 204 -7.08 -21.08 19.04
N LYS A 205 -5.75 -21.20 18.89
CA LYS A 205 -5.14 -22.36 18.20
C LYS A 205 -4.83 -23.58 19.10
N TYR A 206 -5.18 -23.56 20.39
CA TYR A 206 -4.82 -24.65 21.34
C TYR A 206 -5.99 -25.31 22.10
N LYS A 207 -7.26 -25.06 21.76
CA LYS A 207 -8.38 -25.71 22.48
C LYS A 207 -9.02 -26.93 21.79
N SER A 208 -8.52 -27.38 20.64
CA SER A 208 -9.10 -28.53 19.93
C SER A 208 -8.14 -29.68 19.62
N ALA A 209 -6.92 -29.69 20.16
CA ALA A 209 -5.98 -30.81 19.97
C ALA A 209 -5.67 -31.66 21.21
N LEU A 210 -6.11 -31.29 22.42
CA LEU A 210 -5.99 -32.17 23.58
C LEU A 210 -7.20 -32.03 24.52
N GLY A 211 -7.93 -33.13 24.69
CA GLY A 211 -8.77 -33.32 25.86
C GLY A 211 -10.19 -33.82 25.58
N ARG A 212 -10.31 -35.08 25.12
CA ARG A 212 -11.28 -36.06 25.64
C ARG A 212 -11.03 -37.44 25.02
N ARG A 213 -10.05 -38.14 25.60
CA ARG A 213 -10.06 -39.59 25.77
C ARG A 213 -9.80 -39.84 27.25
N ILE A 214 -10.88 -39.96 28.02
CA ILE A 214 -11.05 -40.93 29.11
C ILE A 214 -12.51 -41.37 29.00
#